data_AF-A0A4Q3J7U7-F1
#
_entry.id   AF-A0A4Q3J7U7-F1
#
_cell.length_a   1.000
_cell.length_b   1.000
_cell.length_c   1.000
_cell.angle_alpha   90.00
_cell.angle_beta   90.00
_cell.angle_gamma   90.00
#
_symmetry.space_group_name_H-M   'P 1'
#
loop_
_entity.id
_entity.type
_entity.pdbx_description
1 polymer ?
#
loop_
_entity_poly.entity_id
_entity_poly.type
_entity_poly.pdbx_seq_one_letter_code
_entity_poly.pdbx_strand_id
1 'polypeptide(L)' 'SQHLAVLRTAGLVREERQGRFVNYEVDPNGLALIAQWLAKYRAYWPARIDVLKNLLRDMDQ' A
#
# COMPACT_ATOMS: atom_id res chain seq x y z
N SER A 1 -3.21 -13.83 -6.40
CA SER A 1 -1.78 -13.47 -6.37
C SER A 1 -1.44 -12.16 -7.09
N GLN A 2 -2.33 -11.61 -7.94
CA GLN A 2 -2.06 -10.39 -8.72
C GLN A 2 -1.79 -9.14 -7.85
N HIS A 3 -2.54 -8.96 -6.75
CA HIS A 3 -2.31 -7.83 -5.84
C HIS A 3 -0.93 -7.85 -5.18
N LEU A 4 -0.43 -9.02 -4.78
CA LEU A 4 0.92 -9.16 -4.21
C LEU A 4 2.02 -8.90 -5.23
N ALA A 5 1.83 -9.30 -6.49
CA ALA A 5 2.76 -8.99 -7.56
C ALA A 5 2.83 -7.47 -7.83
N VAL A 6 1.68 -6.78 -7.83
CA VAL A 6 1.63 -5.31 -7.98
C VAL A 6 2.30 -4.59 -6.80
N LEU A 7 2.02 -5.03 -5.57
CA LEU A 7 2.60 -4.45 -4.36
C LEU A 7 4.12 -4.65 -4.29
N ARG A 8 4.63 -5.80 -4.74
CA ARG A 8 6.06 -6.06 -4.88
C ARG A 8 6.70 -5.15 -5.92
N THR A 9 6.11 -5.04 -7.11
CA THR A 9 6.64 -4.18 -8.19
C THR A 9 6.66 -2.71 -7.78
N ALA A 10 5.68 -2.28 -6.98
CA ALA A 10 5.64 -0.94 -6.38
C ALA A 10 6.64 -0.72 -5.23
N GLY A 11 7.40 -1.75 -4.82
CA GLY A 11 8.38 -1.67 -3.74
C GLY A 11 7.75 -1.60 -2.34
N LEU A 12 6.47 -1.96 -2.18
CA LEU A 12 5.73 -1.86 -0.92
C LEU A 12 5.79 -3.12 -0.08
N VAL A 13 6.15 -4.24 -0.70
CA VAL A 13 6.20 -5.56 -0.06
C VAL A 13 7.47 -6.26 -0.55
N ARG A 14 8.19 -6.87 0.38
CA ARG A 14 9.36 -7.70 0.16
C ARG A 14 8.93 -9.15 0.10
N GLU A 15 9.61 -9.93 -0.75
CA GLU A 15 9.48 -11.39 -0.76
C GLU A 15 10.74 -11.99 -0.14
N GLU A 16 10.55 -12.86 0.83
CA GLU A 16 11.61 -13.72 1.36
C GLU A 16 11.22 -15.18 1.12
N ARG A 17 12.08 -15.91 0.39
CA ARG A 17 11.86 -17.33 0.14
C ARG A 17 12.48 -18.16 1.25
N GLN A 18 11.64 -18.85 2.02
CA GLN A 18 12.06 -19.84 3.00
C GLN A 18 11.66 -21.24 2.50
N GLY A 19 12.58 -21.87 1.77
CA GLY A 19 12.39 -23.22 1.23
C GLY A 19 11.26 -23.29 0.21
N ARG A 20 10.16 -23.97 0.57
CA ARG A 20 8.94 -24.08 -0.28
C ARG A 20 7.94 -22.95 -0.07
N PHE A 21 8.15 -22.08 0.91
CA PHE A 21 7.26 -20.98 1.22
C PHE A 21 7.85 -19.64 0.76
N VAL A 22 6.97 -18.75 0.27
CA VAL A 22 7.31 -17.38 -0.05
C VAL A 22 6.59 -16.51 0.97
N ASN A 23 7.36 -15.94 1.89
CA ASN A 23 6.86 -15.01 2.88
C ASN A 23 6.85 -13.62 2.25
N TYR A 24 5.75 -12.92 2.44
CA TYR A 24 5.60 -11.55 1.97
C TYR A 24 5.45 -10.64 3.18
N GLU A 25 6.39 -9.72 3.33
CA GLU A 25 6.38 -8.76 4.41
C GLU A 25 6.34 -7.36 3.85
N VAL A 26 5.63 -6.49 4.56
CA VAL A 26 5.55 -5.08 4.22
C VAL A 26 6.94 -4.45 4.28
N ASP A 27 7.33 -3.68 3.25
CA ASP A 27 8.60 -2.95 3.25
C ASP A 27 8.42 -1.58 3.95
N PRO A 28 9.00 -1.37 5.14
CA PRO A 28 8.95 -0.09 5.85
C PRO A 28 9.58 1.05 5.06
N ASN A 29 10.60 0.77 4.23
CA ASN A 29 11.25 1.79 3.41
C ASN A 29 10.37 2.19 2.23
N GLY A 30 9.70 1.23 1.60
CA GLY A 30 8.72 1.49 0.54
C GLY A 30 7.55 2.32 1.06
N LEU A 31 7.05 1.99 2.24
CA LEU A 31 6.02 2.78 2.93
C LEU A 31 6.51 4.15 3.37
N ALA A 32 7.76 4.28 3.83
CA ALA A 32 8.33 5.56 4.18
C ALA A 32 8.46 6.48 2.96
N LEU A 33 8.82 5.94 1.80
CA LEU A 33 8.89 6.68 0.55
C LEU A 33 7.51 7.20 0.13
N ILE A 34 6.48 6.35 0.21
CA ILE A 34 5.09 6.78 0.00
C ILE A 34 4.70 7.82 1.04
N ALA A 35 4.92 7.58 2.34
CA ALA A 35 4.55 8.51 3.39
C ALA A 35 5.22 9.89 3.22
N GLN A 36 6.47 9.92 2.74
CA GLN A 36 7.21 11.14 2.48
C GLN A 36 6.71 11.86 1.21
N TRP A 37 6.35 11.12 0.15
CA TRP A 37 5.67 11.68 -1.02
C TRP A 37 4.29 12.23 -0.63
N LEU A 38 3.50 11.45 0.11
CA LEU A 38 2.20 11.82 0.67
C LEU A 38 2.26 13.05 1.58
N ALA A 39 3.33 13.21 2.35
CA ALA A 39 3.53 14.37 3.20
C ALA A 39 3.60 15.67 2.37
N LYS A 40 4.08 15.63 1.12
CA LYS A 40 4.04 16.78 0.21
C LYS A 40 2.62 17.12 -0.23
N TYR A 41 1.72 16.14 -0.26
CA TYR A 41 0.31 16.30 -0.64
C TYR A 41 -0.64 16.35 0.56
N ARG A 42 -0.12 16.37 1.80
CA ARG A 42 -0.93 16.33 3.04
C ARG A 42 -1.94 17.48 3.16
N ALA A 43 -1.68 18.62 2.54
CA ALA A 43 -2.64 19.73 2.50
C ALA A 43 -3.91 19.39 1.67
N TYR A 44 -3.82 18.44 0.74
CA TYR A 44 -4.90 18.03 -0.17
C TYR A 44 -5.51 16.67 0.21
N TRP A 45 -4.86 15.95 1.13
CA TRP A 45 -5.15 14.56 1.47
C TRP A 45 -6.44 14.31 2.28
N PRO A 46 -6.89 15.21 3.19
CA PRO A 46 -8.09 14.97 4.00
C PRO A 46 -9.32 14.69 3.14
N ALA A 47 -9.57 15.54 2.14
CA ALA A 47 -10.71 15.39 1.24
C ALA A 47 -10.65 14.12 0.39
N ARG A 48 -9.46 13.67 -0.02
CA ARG A 48 -9.29 12.46 -0.85
C ARG A 48 -9.43 11.17 -0.03
N ILE A 49 -9.01 11.19 1.23
CA ILE A 49 -9.23 10.08 2.17
C ILE A 49 -10.69 9.95 2.54
N ASP A 50 -11.43 11.05 2.70
CA ASP A 50 -12.87 10.97 2.94
C ASP A 50 -13.62 10.38 1.74
N VAL A 51 -13.24 10.75 0.51
CA VAL A 51 -13.78 10.12 -0.71
C VAL A 51 -13.44 8.63 -0.79
N LEU A 52 -12.22 8.23 -0.45
CA LEU A 52 -11.82 6.83 -0.45
C LEU A 52 -12.55 6.01 0.63
N LYS A 53 -12.75 6.58 1.83
CA LYS A 53 -13.54 5.95 2.90
C LYS A 53 -14.99 5.74 2.49
N ASN A 54 -15.59 6.71 1.79
CA ASN A 54 -16.94 6.58 1.28
C ASN A 54 -17.03 5.48 0.21
N LEU A 55 -16.08 5.47 -0.75
CA LEU A 55 -16.03 4.43 -1.78
C LEU A 55 -15.86 3.02 -1.18
N LEU A 56 -15.01 2.88 -0.16
CA LEU A 56 -14.82 1.60 0.53
C LEU A 56 -16.06 1.15 1.31
N ARG A 57 -16.79 2.09 1.93
CA ARG A 57 -18.08 1.80 2.58
C ARG A 57 -19.14 1.33 1.60
N ASP A 58 -19.17 1.93 0.41
CA ASP A 58 -20.14 1.59 -0.64
C ASP A 58 -19.82 0.23 -1.31
N MET A 59 -18.57 -0.24 -1.23
CA MET A 59 -18.15 -1.55 -1.75
C MET A 59 -18.32 -2.71 -0.76
N ASP A 60 -18.45 -2.40 0.53
CA ASP A 60 -18.77 -3.37 1.60
C ASP A 60 -20.29 -3.58 1.79
N GLN A 61 -21.14 -2.94 0.96
CA GLN A 61 -22.57 -3.24 0.80
C GLN A 61 -22.82 -4.12 -0.42
#